data_AF-A0A964XEI0-F1
#
_entry.id   AF-A0A964XEI0-F1
#
_cell.length_a   1.000
_cell.length_b   1.000
_cell.length_c   1.000
_cell.angle_alpha   90.00
_cell.angle_beta   90.00
_cell.angle_gamma   90.00
#
_symmetry.space_group_name_H-M   'P 1'
#
loop_
_entity.id
_entity.type
_entity.pdbx_description
1 polymer ?
#
loop_
_entity_poly.entity_id
_entity_poly.type
_entity_poly.pdbx_seq_one_letter_code
_entity_poly.pdbx_strand_id
1 'polypeptide(L)'
;MLFILADAAGAYGEAANGDPAGGFPAFETQYWPSQIFWLIVTFAVLYLALSRLVLPRISSILERRGSTVASDLDEAANLNDKAREAEQALSVRLSEARAKAHETASQARAEIESEIAEETRKVDEQIDKQLEQAEAKITAMRADAMANVETIATEAAEAMMAQLGRTVSSQEARKAVKSALN
;
A
#
# COMPACT_ATOMS: atom_id res chain seq x y z
N MET A 1 -22.31 37.86 83.94
CA MET A 1 -23.71 37.53 83.59
C MET A 1 -23.83 36.02 83.73
N LEU A 2 -24.14 35.50 84.93
CA LEU A 2 -25.49 35.10 85.41
C LEU A 2 -26.07 33.93 84.56
N PHE A 3 -26.17 32.69 85.10
CA PHE A 3 -27.40 32.02 85.65
C PHE A 3 -28.38 31.58 84.53
N ILE A 4 -29.04 30.39 84.42
CA ILE A 4 -29.89 29.51 85.29
C ILE A 4 -30.10 28.19 84.46
N LEU A 5 -29.95 26.93 84.93
CA LEU A 5 -30.81 26.04 85.78
C LEU A 5 -32.14 25.52 85.15
N ALA A 6 -32.49 24.26 85.50
CA ALA A 6 -33.80 23.56 85.43
C ALA A 6 -34.21 22.91 84.08
N ASP A 7 -34.39 21.60 83.97
CA ASP A 7 -35.41 20.69 84.57
C ASP A 7 -36.76 20.69 83.81
N ALA A 8 -37.19 19.49 83.40
CA ALA A 8 -38.48 19.02 82.86
C ALA A 8 -38.19 17.75 82.03
N ALA A 9 -38.19 16.53 82.56
CA ALA A 9 -39.24 15.83 83.32
C ALA A 9 -40.60 15.84 82.60
N GLY A 10 -40.91 14.72 81.93
CA GLY A 10 -42.24 14.34 81.44
C GLY A 10 -42.14 13.39 80.24
N ALA A 11 -42.82 12.25 80.17
CA ALA A 11 -43.63 11.51 81.11
C ALA A 11 -43.77 10.09 80.50
N TYR A 12 -43.23 9.07 81.16
CA TYR A 12 -43.67 7.68 80.96
C TYR A 12 -44.22 7.22 82.31
N GLY A 13 -45.47 6.80 82.28
CA GLY A 13 -46.38 6.83 83.41
C GLY A 13 -45.98 5.98 84.60
N GLU A 14 -46.16 6.59 85.76
CA GLU A 14 -46.28 5.98 87.08
C GLU A 14 -47.55 5.12 87.15
N ALA A 15 -47.43 3.86 87.57
CA ALA A 15 -48.50 3.15 88.26
C ALA A 15 -47.94 2.06 89.20
N ALA A 16 -47.94 2.39 90.48
CA ALA A 16 -48.43 1.59 91.61
C ALA A 16 -47.70 0.31 92.06
N ASN A 17 -47.19 0.42 93.29
CA ASN A 17 -46.90 -0.60 94.30
C ASN A 17 -47.65 -1.95 94.20
N GLY A 18 -46.92 -3.06 94.41
CA GLY A 18 -47.48 -4.35 94.84
C GLY A 18 -46.60 -5.58 94.55
N ASP A 19 -46.00 -6.14 95.60
CA ASP A 19 -45.40 -7.48 95.79
C ASP A 19 -44.33 -8.05 94.81
N PRO A 20 -43.19 -8.56 95.34
CA PRO A 20 -42.16 -9.24 94.55
C PRO A 20 -42.56 -10.69 94.27
N ALA A 21 -43.44 -10.91 93.28
CA ALA A 21 -43.77 -12.24 92.79
C ALA A 21 -44.10 -12.21 91.28
N GLY A 22 -43.17 -11.70 90.48
CA GLY A 22 -43.26 -11.71 89.02
C GLY A 22 -41.93 -12.12 88.43
N GLY A 23 -41.90 -13.22 87.67
CA GLY A 23 -40.70 -13.72 87.01
C GLY A 23 -40.02 -12.66 86.14
N PHE A 24 -38.73 -12.86 85.87
CA PHE A 24 -37.84 -11.97 85.12
C PHE A 24 -38.59 -11.11 84.07
N PRO A 25 -38.51 -9.76 84.12
CA PRO A 25 -39.39 -8.85 83.38
C PRO A 25 -39.33 -8.97 81.85
N ALA A 26 -38.39 -9.75 81.30
CA ALA A 26 -38.36 -10.11 79.88
C ALA A 26 -39.45 -11.14 79.47
N PHE A 27 -40.12 -11.80 80.42
CA PHE A 27 -41.15 -12.82 80.16
C PHE A 27 -42.59 -12.34 80.38
N GLU A 28 -42.82 -11.04 80.57
CA GLU A 28 -44.16 -10.47 80.59
C GLU A 28 -44.75 -10.42 79.17
N THR A 29 -45.61 -11.40 78.85
CA THR A 29 -46.20 -11.61 77.52
C THR A 29 -47.19 -10.52 77.09
N GLN A 30 -47.53 -9.56 77.97
CA GLN A 30 -48.50 -8.49 77.69
C GLN A 30 -48.03 -7.52 76.58
N TYR A 31 -46.72 -7.30 76.42
CA TYR A 31 -46.18 -6.38 75.42
C TYR A 31 -45.78 -7.06 74.10
N TRP A 32 -45.76 -8.39 74.06
CA TRP A 32 -45.33 -9.17 72.89
C TRP A 32 -46.16 -8.91 71.64
N PRO A 33 -47.51 -8.78 71.69
CA PRO A 33 -48.31 -8.52 70.49
C PRO A 33 -48.00 -7.18 69.83
N SER A 34 -47.78 -6.13 70.63
CA SER A 34 -47.43 -4.79 70.13
C SER A 34 -46.03 -4.77 69.51
N GLN A 35 -45.06 -5.42 70.16
CA GLN A 35 -43.70 -5.55 69.63
C GLN A 35 -43.68 -6.32 68.31
N ILE A 36 -44.44 -7.41 68.21
CA ILE A 36 -44.56 -8.19 66.97
C ILE A 36 -45.27 -7.37 65.89
N PHE A 37 -46.31 -6.62 66.22
CA PHE A 37 -47.01 -5.75 65.28
C PHE A 37 -46.05 -4.71 64.66
N TRP A 38 -45.30 -3.97 65.49
CA TRP A 38 -44.33 -2.99 64.99
C TRP A 38 -43.15 -3.63 64.26
N LEU A 39 -42.72 -4.81 64.68
CA LEU A 39 -41.71 -5.58 63.94
C LEU A 39 -42.21 -5.90 62.53
N ILE A 40 -43.45 -6.38 62.38
CA ILE A 40 -44.04 -6.66 61.07
C ILE A 40 -44.16 -5.38 60.24
N VAL A 41 -44.63 -4.27 60.82
CA VAL A 41 -44.76 -2.99 60.12
C VAL A 41 -43.42 -2.47 59.63
N THR A 42 -42.40 -2.43 60.50
CA THR A 42 -41.05 -1.94 60.13
C THR A 42 -40.37 -2.86 59.14
N PHE A 43 -40.51 -4.18 59.30
CA PHE A 43 -39.98 -5.17 58.36
C PHE A 43 -40.67 -5.08 56.99
N ALA A 44 -41.99 -4.88 56.95
CA ALA A 44 -42.73 -4.68 55.70
C ALA A 44 -42.28 -3.40 54.98
N VAL A 45 -42.11 -2.28 55.71
CA VAL A 45 -41.58 -1.03 55.14
C VAL A 45 -40.16 -1.23 54.60
N LEU A 46 -39.28 -1.90 55.36
CA LEU A 46 -37.93 -2.22 54.91
C LEU A 46 -37.92 -3.12 53.67
N TYR A 47 -38.76 -4.15 53.65
CA TYR A 47 -38.92 -5.06 52.51
C TYR A 47 -39.36 -4.31 51.24
N LEU A 48 -40.33 -3.41 51.37
CA LEU A 48 -40.78 -2.56 50.26
C LEU A 48 -39.68 -1.61 49.80
N ALA A 49 -38.91 -1.02 50.71
CA ALA A 49 -37.78 -0.16 50.37
C ALA A 49 -36.68 -0.94 49.61
N LEU A 50 -36.30 -2.13 50.08
CA LEU A 50 -35.29 -2.97 49.42
C LEU A 50 -35.76 -3.47 48.05
N SER A 51 -37.00 -3.97 47.97
CA SER A 51 -37.55 -4.49 46.72
C SER A 51 -37.72 -3.39 45.66
N ARG A 52 -38.13 -2.19 46.08
CA ARG A 52 -38.44 -1.10 45.14
C ARG A 52 -37.28 -0.18 44.81
N LEU A 53 -36.26 -0.06 45.67
CA LEU A 53 -35.11 0.83 45.44
C LEU A 53 -33.80 0.05 45.23
N VAL A 54 -33.47 -0.91 46.11
CA VAL A 54 -32.13 -1.53 46.11
C VAL A 54 -31.98 -2.58 45.02
N LEU A 55 -32.93 -3.49 44.87
CA LEU A 55 -32.92 -4.50 43.80
C LEU A 55 -32.85 -3.89 42.39
N PRO A 56 -33.69 -2.90 42.01
CA PRO A 56 -33.60 -2.32 40.67
C PRO A 56 -32.28 -1.57 40.41
N ARG A 57 -31.69 -0.94 41.44
CA ARG A 57 -30.36 -0.30 41.32
C ARG A 57 -29.28 -1.33 40.97
N ILE A 58 -29.23 -2.45 41.70
CA ILE A 58 -28.25 -3.52 41.46
C ILE A 58 -28.46 -4.16 40.09
N SER A 59 -29.71 -4.46 39.72
CA SER A 59 -30.05 -5.00 38.40
C SER A 59 -29.58 -4.09 37.27
N SER A 60 -29.82 -2.77 37.38
CA SER A 60 -29.42 -1.81 36.36
C SER A 60 -27.91 -1.72 36.15
N ILE A 61 -27.11 -1.90 37.21
CA ILE A 61 -25.64 -1.88 37.12
C ILE A 61 -25.14 -3.14 36.43
N LEU A 62 -25.70 -4.30 36.77
CA LEU A 62 -25.32 -5.56 36.16
C LEU A 62 -25.66 -5.58 34.67
N GLU A 63 -26.85 -5.09 34.31
CA GLU A 63 -27.30 -4.97 32.93
C GLU A 63 -26.43 -3.99 32.13
N ARG A 64 -26.08 -2.82 32.70
CA ARG A 64 -25.14 -1.89 32.08
C ARG A 64 -23.79 -2.53 31.79
N ARG A 65 -23.20 -3.23 32.77
CA ARG A 65 -21.91 -3.91 32.58
C ARG A 65 -22.00 -4.98 31.52
N GLY A 66 -23.03 -5.82 31.55
CA GLY A 66 -23.26 -6.86 30.55
C GLY A 66 -23.43 -6.27 29.15
N SER A 67 -24.22 -5.20 29.02
CA SER A 67 -24.44 -4.50 27.76
C SER A 67 -23.16 -3.84 27.23
N THR A 68 -22.35 -3.22 28.08
CA THR A 68 -21.06 -2.64 27.66
C THR A 68 -20.12 -3.73 27.18
N VAL A 69 -19.96 -4.82 27.93
CA VAL A 69 -19.07 -5.93 27.53
C VAL A 69 -19.53 -6.57 26.22
N ALA A 70 -20.84 -6.77 26.04
CA ALA A 70 -21.39 -7.28 24.78
C ALA A 70 -21.10 -6.31 23.62
N SER A 71 -21.33 -5.01 23.81
CA SER A 71 -21.04 -3.98 22.80
C SER A 71 -19.55 -3.94 22.44
N ASP A 72 -18.66 -4.02 23.42
CA ASP A 72 -17.21 -3.99 23.22
C ASP A 72 -16.74 -5.26 22.47
N LEU A 73 -17.32 -6.41 22.77
CA LEU A 73 -17.04 -7.67 22.05
C LEU A 73 -17.52 -7.62 20.60
N ASP A 74 -18.73 -7.11 20.36
CA ASP A 74 -19.28 -6.95 19.02
C ASP A 74 -18.46 -5.94 18.20
N GLU A 75 -18.01 -4.84 18.81
CA GLU A 75 -17.12 -3.88 18.16
C GLU A 75 -15.75 -4.51 17.85
N ALA A 76 -15.16 -5.24 18.79
CA ALA A 76 -13.89 -5.94 18.59
C ALA A 76 -13.98 -7.01 17.50
N ALA A 77 -15.10 -7.73 17.40
CA ALA A 77 -15.36 -8.70 16.33
C ALA A 77 -15.47 -7.98 14.97
N ASN A 78 -16.26 -6.92 14.89
CA ASN A 78 -16.39 -6.11 13.67
C ASN A 78 -15.04 -5.50 13.22
N LEU A 79 -14.22 -5.03 14.15
CA LEU A 79 -12.88 -4.50 13.84
C LEU A 79 -11.94 -5.61 13.37
N ASN A 80 -12.01 -6.81 13.95
CA ASN A 80 -11.25 -7.96 13.47
C ASN A 80 -11.65 -8.37 12.06
N ASP A 81 -12.95 -8.40 11.76
CA ASP A 81 -13.43 -8.77 10.44
C ASP A 81 -13.01 -7.73 9.39
N LYS A 82 -13.12 -6.43 9.71
CA LYS A 82 -12.60 -5.36 8.85
C LYS A 82 -11.08 -5.46 8.64
N ALA A 83 -10.32 -5.79 9.68
CA ALA A 83 -8.87 -5.98 9.56
C ALA A 83 -8.53 -7.16 8.66
N ARG A 84 -9.23 -8.29 8.78
CA ARG A 84 -9.08 -9.46 7.91
C ARG A 84 -9.45 -9.16 6.46
N GLU A 85 -10.55 -8.44 6.23
CA GLU A 85 -10.95 -8.00 4.88
C GLU A 85 -9.89 -7.08 4.26
N ALA A 86 -9.37 -6.12 5.06
CA ALA A 86 -8.30 -5.23 4.62
C ALA A 86 -6.99 -5.98 4.31
N GLU A 87 -6.64 -6.99 5.12
CA GLU A 87 -5.47 -7.84 4.89
C GLU A 87 -5.61 -8.65 3.59
N GLN A 88 -6.78 -9.25 3.37
CA GLN A 88 -7.08 -9.95 2.11
C GLN A 88 -7.00 -9.01 0.91
N ALA A 89 -7.64 -7.84 0.98
CA ALA A 89 -7.58 -6.84 -0.08
C ALA A 89 -6.14 -6.36 -0.36
N LEU A 90 -5.33 -6.17 0.68
CA LEU A 90 -3.92 -5.81 0.55
C LEU A 90 -3.13 -6.92 -0.14
N SER A 91 -3.32 -8.18 0.27
CA SER A 91 -2.64 -9.32 -0.33
C SER A 91 -2.94 -9.46 -1.83
N VAL A 92 -4.20 -9.27 -2.21
CA VAL A 92 -4.65 -9.30 -3.61
C VAL A 92 -4.01 -8.16 -4.39
N ARG A 93 -4.12 -6.91 -3.91
CA ARG A 93 -3.52 -5.73 -4.56
C ARG A 93 -2.01 -5.87 -4.74
N LEU A 94 -1.33 -6.44 -3.76
CA LEU A 94 0.11 -6.66 -3.81
C LEU A 94 0.50 -7.75 -4.81
N SER A 95 -0.32 -8.81 -4.92
CA SER A 95 -0.15 -9.83 -5.96
C SER A 95 -0.38 -9.28 -7.36
N GLU A 96 -1.44 -8.48 -7.56
CA GLU A 96 -1.78 -7.83 -8.83
C GLU A 96 -0.71 -6.81 -9.23
N ALA A 97 -0.24 -5.99 -8.30
CA ALA A 97 0.82 -5.02 -8.56
C ALA A 97 2.13 -5.71 -8.99
N ARG A 98 2.49 -6.82 -8.35
CA ARG A 98 3.66 -7.62 -8.75
C ARG A 98 3.46 -8.24 -10.13
N ALA A 99 2.30 -8.85 -10.39
CA ALA A 99 1.99 -9.42 -11.69
C ALA A 99 2.06 -8.37 -12.80
N LYS A 100 1.45 -7.20 -12.58
CA LYS A 100 1.48 -6.07 -13.52
C LYS A 100 2.88 -5.53 -13.74
N ALA A 101 3.69 -5.40 -12.69
CA ALA A 101 5.08 -4.98 -12.82
C ALA A 101 5.90 -5.97 -13.67
N HIS A 102 5.72 -7.28 -13.45
CA HIS A 102 6.37 -8.31 -14.26
C HIS A 102 5.90 -8.29 -15.71
N GLU A 103 4.60 -8.13 -15.94
CA GLU A 103 4.01 -8.02 -17.28
C GLU A 103 4.56 -6.80 -18.02
N THR A 104 4.52 -5.62 -17.41
CA THR A 104 5.07 -4.38 -18.00
C THR A 104 6.57 -4.52 -18.28
N ALA A 105 7.34 -5.11 -17.36
CA ALA A 105 8.77 -5.34 -17.59
C ALA A 105 9.02 -6.32 -18.75
N SER A 106 8.19 -7.36 -18.89
CA SER A 106 8.29 -8.31 -19.99
C SER A 106 7.90 -7.68 -21.33
N GLN A 107 6.82 -6.90 -21.36
CA GLN A 107 6.36 -6.17 -22.54
C GLN A 107 7.42 -5.16 -23.00
N ALA A 108 7.95 -4.34 -22.09
CA ALA A 108 8.99 -3.38 -22.40
C ALA A 108 10.25 -4.06 -22.97
N ARG A 109 10.67 -5.22 -22.42
CA ARG A 109 11.79 -5.98 -22.98
C ARG A 109 11.52 -6.49 -24.39
N ALA A 110 10.31 -7.00 -24.64
CA ALA A 110 9.93 -7.49 -25.96
C ALA A 110 9.86 -6.35 -26.99
N GLU A 111 9.34 -5.19 -26.59
CA GLU A 111 9.27 -4.00 -27.43
C GLU A 111 10.67 -3.46 -27.76
N ILE A 112 11.56 -3.35 -26.76
CA ILE A 112 12.96 -2.95 -26.96
C ILE A 112 13.68 -3.92 -27.90
N GLU A 113 13.52 -5.23 -27.74
CA GLU A 113 14.14 -6.23 -28.62
C GLU A 113 13.64 -6.07 -30.07
N SER A 114 12.34 -5.83 -30.25
CA SER A 114 11.76 -5.58 -31.57
C SER A 114 12.30 -4.30 -32.21
N GLU A 115 12.38 -3.21 -31.44
CA GLU A 115 12.91 -1.93 -31.92
C GLU A 115 14.39 -2.04 -32.28
N ILE A 116 15.20 -2.73 -31.46
CA ILE A 116 16.60 -3.01 -31.76
C ILE A 116 16.70 -3.81 -33.07
N ALA A 117 15.91 -4.87 -33.24
CA ALA A 117 15.94 -5.68 -34.46
C ALA A 117 15.51 -4.91 -35.72
N GLU A 118 14.58 -3.96 -35.60
CA GLU A 118 14.20 -3.06 -36.70
C GLU A 118 15.30 -2.06 -37.03
N GLU A 119 15.88 -1.39 -36.02
CA GLU A 119 16.95 -0.43 -36.23
C GLU A 119 18.24 -1.08 -36.75
N THR A 120 18.61 -2.27 -36.25
CA THR A 120 19.74 -3.04 -36.80
C THR A 120 19.53 -3.33 -38.28
N ARG A 121 18.33 -3.76 -38.68
CA ARG A 121 18.02 -4.03 -40.09
C ARG A 121 18.10 -2.77 -40.97
N LYS A 122 17.61 -1.63 -40.48
CA LYS A 122 17.75 -0.35 -41.20
C LYS A 122 19.20 0.07 -41.35
N VAL A 123 20.00 -0.12 -40.30
CA VAL A 123 21.44 0.18 -40.31
C VAL A 123 22.17 -0.75 -41.29
N ASP A 124 21.87 -2.05 -41.29
CA ASP A 124 22.44 -3.01 -42.24
C ASP A 124 22.10 -2.63 -43.69
N GLU A 125 20.84 -2.28 -43.98
CA GLU A 125 20.44 -1.79 -45.31
C GLU A 125 21.17 -0.50 -45.72
N GLN A 126 21.47 0.39 -44.78
CA GLN A 126 22.25 1.60 -45.04
C GLN A 126 23.72 1.29 -45.30
N ILE A 127 24.30 0.34 -44.55
CA ILE A 127 25.67 -0.12 -44.73
C ILE A 127 25.81 -0.75 -46.13
N ASP A 128 24.89 -1.62 -46.54
CA ASP A 128 24.91 -2.26 -47.85
C ASP A 128 24.86 -1.21 -48.99
N LYS A 129 23.98 -0.21 -48.89
CA LYS A 129 23.92 0.90 -49.85
C LYS A 129 25.21 1.71 -49.89
N GLN A 130 25.83 1.97 -48.73
CA GLN A 130 27.10 2.69 -48.67
C GLN A 130 28.23 1.86 -49.28
N LEU A 131 28.22 0.54 -49.09
CA LEU A 131 29.19 -0.39 -49.67
C LEU A 131 29.06 -0.39 -51.20
N GLU A 132 27.86 -0.54 -51.74
CA GLU A 132 27.60 -0.47 -53.19
C GLU A 132 28.07 0.88 -53.78
N GLN A 133 27.77 2.00 -53.11
CA GLN A 133 28.22 3.32 -53.56
C GLN A 133 29.74 3.46 -53.50
N ALA A 134 30.40 2.92 -52.49
CA ALA A 134 31.85 2.94 -52.37
C ALA A 134 32.50 2.07 -53.46
N GLU A 135 31.96 0.88 -53.73
CA GLU A 135 32.42 0.00 -54.81
C GLU A 135 32.27 0.63 -56.19
N ALA A 136 31.13 1.29 -56.45
CA ALA A 136 30.91 2.04 -57.68
C ALA A 136 31.91 3.20 -57.83
N LYS A 137 32.18 3.96 -56.77
CA LYS A 137 33.18 5.04 -56.76
C LYS A 137 34.59 4.50 -57.00
N ILE A 138 34.97 3.40 -56.35
CA ILE A 138 36.28 2.75 -56.55
C ILE A 138 36.43 2.30 -58.00
N THR A 139 35.39 1.71 -58.58
CA THR A 139 35.40 1.24 -59.97
C THR A 139 35.53 2.41 -60.94
N ALA A 140 34.80 3.51 -60.72
CA ALA A 140 34.91 4.72 -61.52
C ALA A 140 36.31 5.35 -61.42
N MET A 141 36.84 5.52 -60.20
CA MET A 141 38.20 6.04 -59.99
C MET A 141 39.26 5.15 -60.65
N ARG A 142 39.09 3.82 -60.61
CA ARG A 142 39.98 2.88 -61.29
C ARG A 142 39.93 3.08 -62.81
N ALA A 143 38.74 3.21 -63.39
CA ALA A 143 38.58 3.46 -64.82
C ALA A 143 39.22 4.80 -65.24
N ASP A 144 38.97 5.86 -64.48
CA ASP A 144 39.56 7.18 -64.72
C ASP A 144 41.09 7.16 -64.60
N ALA A 145 41.63 6.48 -63.57
CA ALA A 145 43.08 6.34 -63.41
C ALA A 145 43.71 5.58 -64.58
N MET A 146 43.08 4.50 -65.08
CA MET A 146 43.56 3.78 -66.25
C MET A 146 43.49 4.62 -67.53
N ALA A 147 42.44 5.42 -67.73
CA ALA A 147 42.34 6.34 -68.86
C ALA A 147 43.41 7.45 -68.81
N ASN A 148 43.70 7.97 -67.62
CA ASN A 148 44.80 8.92 -67.42
C ASN A 148 46.16 8.30 -67.71
N VAL A 149 46.39 7.03 -67.35
CA VAL A 149 47.62 6.29 -67.70
C VAL A 149 47.76 6.12 -69.21
N GLU A 150 46.69 5.75 -69.92
CA GLU A 150 46.70 5.66 -71.40
C GLU A 150 47.05 7.01 -72.04
N THR A 151 46.50 8.10 -71.49
CA THR A 151 46.77 9.47 -71.95
C THR A 151 48.23 9.88 -71.72
N ILE A 152 48.73 9.72 -70.48
CA ILE A 152 50.13 10.04 -70.12
C ILE A 152 51.11 9.19 -70.93
N ALA A 153 50.83 7.91 -71.13
CA ALA A 153 51.68 7.02 -71.93
C ALA A 153 51.72 7.44 -73.41
N THR A 154 50.60 7.88 -73.97
CA THR A 154 50.54 8.43 -75.33
C THR A 154 51.35 9.72 -75.43
N GLU A 155 51.15 10.67 -74.52
CA GLU A 155 51.90 11.93 -74.49
C GLU A 155 53.41 11.70 -74.32
N ALA A 156 53.81 10.78 -73.45
CA ALA A 156 55.21 10.40 -73.25
C ALA A 156 55.82 9.75 -74.50
N ALA A 157 55.07 8.87 -75.19
CA ALA A 157 55.52 8.24 -76.43
C ALA A 157 55.67 9.26 -77.58
N GLU A 158 54.72 10.19 -77.71
CA GLU A 158 54.80 11.29 -78.67
C GLU A 158 56.02 12.20 -78.40
N ALA A 159 56.24 12.57 -77.13
CA ALA A 159 57.38 13.39 -76.72
C ALA A 159 58.72 12.69 -76.99
N MET A 160 58.84 11.39 -76.69
CA MET A 160 60.06 10.62 -76.98
C MET A 160 60.32 10.49 -78.49
N MET A 161 59.29 10.27 -79.31
CA MET A 161 59.44 10.19 -80.77
C MET A 161 59.81 11.54 -81.39
N ALA A 162 59.26 12.64 -80.89
CA ALA A 162 59.64 13.99 -81.27
C ALA A 162 61.12 14.28 -80.98
N GLN A 163 61.63 13.83 -79.83
CA GLN A 163 63.06 13.94 -79.47
C GLN A 163 63.97 13.16 -80.44
N LEU A 164 63.48 12.07 -81.03
CA LEU A 164 64.18 11.23 -82.02
C LEU A 164 64.05 11.74 -83.46
N GLY A 165 63.37 12.87 -83.70
CA GLY A 165 63.22 13.49 -85.01
C GLY A 165 62.21 12.80 -85.94
N ARG A 166 61.34 11.94 -85.41
CA ARG A 166 60.22 11.30 -86.15
C ARG A 166 58.89 11.79 -85.60
N THR A 167 58.00 12.25 -86.48
CA THR A 167 56.63 12.62 -86.10
C THR A 167 55.72 11.40 -86.26
N VAL A 168 55.04 11.00 -85.18
CA VAL A 168 54.00 9.97 -85.20
C VAL A 168 52.67 10.68 -85.05
N SER A 169 51.66 10.28 -85.83
CA SER A 169 50.32 10.87 -85.66
C SER A 169 49.73 10.43 -84.32
N SER A 170 49.03 11.33 -83.62
CA SER A 170 48.43 11.02 -82.32
C SER A 170 47.47 9.82 -82.37
N GLN A 171 46.91 9.53 -83.55
CA GLN A 171 46.05 8.38 -83.79
C GLN A 171 46.81 7.05 -83.83
N GLU A 172 48.04 7.03 -84.36
CA GLU A 172 48.92 5.85 -84.39
C GLU A 172 49.56 5.60 -83.02
N ALA A 173 49.98 6.65 -82.32
CA ALA A 173 50.53 6.56 -80.96
C ALA A 173 49.50 5.96 -79.99
N ARG A 174 48.25 6.45 -80.01
CA ARG A 174 47.15 5.88 -79.22
C ARG A 174 46.87 4.42 -79.57
N LYS A 175 46.85 4.06 -80.86
CA LYS A 175 46.64 2.66 -81.28
C LYS A 175 47.73 1.72 -80.76
N ALA A 176 49.00 2.14 -80.82
CA ALA A 176 50.14 1.36 -80.35
C ALA A 176 50.13 1.20 -78.81
N VAL A 177 49.90 2.29 -78.07
CA VAL A 177 49.79 2.28 -76.60
C VAL A 177 48.62 1.40 -76.16
N LYS A 178 47.47 1.50 -76.82
CA LYS A 178 46.30 0.65 -76.54
C LYS A 178 46.54 -0.84 -76.85
N SER A 179 47.36 -1.16 -77.85
CA SER A 179 47.76 -2.55 -78.13
C SER A 179 48.73 -3.12 -77.10
N ALA A 180 49.47 -2.26 -76.40
CA ALA A 180 50.44 -2.65 -75.37
C ALA A 180 49.83 -2.71 -73.95
N LEU A 181 48.67 -2.08 -73.73
CA LEU A 181 47.94 -2.06 -72.46
C LEU A 181 46.85 -3.15 -72.35
N ASN A 182 46.43 -3.73 -73.49
CA ASN A 182 45.59 -4.94 -73.54
C ASN A 182 46.45 -6.20 -73.38
#